data_AF-A0A2V7A087-F1
#
_entry.id   AF-A0A2V7A087-F1
#
_cell.length_a   1.000
_cell.length_b   1.000
_cell.length_c   1.000
_cell.angle_alpha   90.00
_cell.angle_beta   90.00
_cell.angle_gamma   90.00
#
_symmetry.space_group_name_H-M   'P 1'
#
loop_
_entity.id
_entity.type
_entity.pdbx_description
1 polymer ?
#
loop_
_entity_poly.entity_id
_entity_poly.type
_entity_poly.pdbx_seq_one_letter_code
_entity_poly.pdbx_strand_id
1 'polypeptide(L)'
;MNHRGFGFIEIVIVVAVVAVAGFLIMQYFTSTAKTVEKLQQERPLARTRLAADQATLASVQGLVRNYQAEKGQWPPDKAAVLGLLVSAPKFQCPGNDFNYEPVTGALNLTITDDSRC
;
A
#
# COMPACT_ATOMS: atom_id res chain seq x y z
N MET A 1 29.63 -5.27 -60.09
CA MET A 1 29.09 -3.97 -59.63
C MET A 1 27.66 -3.86 -60.12
N ASN A 2 26.67 -3.73 -59.25
CA ASN A 2 25.33 -3.22 -59.64
C ASN A 2 24.56 -2.78 -58.39
N HIS A 3 25.06 -1.73 -57.73
CA HIS A 3 24.23 -0.91 -56.85
C HIS A 3 23.32 -0.05 -57.74
N ARG A 4 22.19 -0.61 -58.15
CA ARG A 4 21.10 0.16 -58.75
C ARG A 4 20.40 0.87 -57.60
N GLY A 5 20.44 2.21 -57.66
CA GLY A 5 20.17 3.10 -56.55
C GLY A 5 18.81 2.89 -55.90
N PHE A 6 18.81 3.01 -54.57
CA PHE A 6 17.63 3.22 -53.74
C PHE A 6 16.76 4.30 -54.38
N GLY A 7 15.60 3.94 -54.90
CA GLY A 7 14.65 4.90 -55.46
C GLY A 7 13.99 5.70 -54.34
N PHE A 8 13.64 6.97 -54.60
CA PHE A 8 12.91 7.83 -53.64
C PHE A 8 11.70 7.13 -53.00
N ILE A 9 11.00 6.29 -53.78
CA ILE A 9 9.85 5.50 -53.34
C ILE A 9 10.24 4.51 -52.23
N GLU A 10 11.38 3.83 -52.36
CA GLU A 10 11.85 2.85 -51.37
C GLU A 10 12.22 3.54 -50.05
N ILE A 11 12.85 4.71 -50.10
CA ILE A 11 13.16 5.52 -48.92
C ILE A 11 11.87 5.95 -48.21
N VAL A 12 10.87 6.42 -48.96
CA VAL A 12 9.58 6.84 -48.41
C VAL A 12 8.87 5.67 -47.72
N ILE A 13 8.91 4.47 -48.30
CA ILE A 13 8.31 3.27 -47.71
C ILE A 13 9.03 2.90 -46.40
N VAL A 14 10.36 2.88 -46.39
CA VAL A 14 11.14 2.57 -45.18
C VAL A 14 10.84 3.56 -44.06
N VAL A 15 10.80 4.87 -44.38
CA VAL A 15 10.47 5.92 -43.40
C VAL A 15 9.06 5.74 -42.86
N ALA A 16 8.07 5.41 -43.70
CA ALA A 16 6.71 5.16 -43.24
C ALA A 16 6.62 3.97 -42.28
N VAL A 17 7.31 2.87 -42.57
CA VAL A 17 7.34 1.69 -41.69
C VAL A 17 8.01 2.02 -40.36
N VAL A 18 9.14 2.73 -40.38
CA VAL A 18 9.84 3.15 -39.16
C VAL A 18 8.98 4.08 -38.32
N ALA A 19 8.24 5.02 -38.94
CA ALA A 19 7.34 5.92 -38.24
C ALA A 19 6.18 5.18 -37.58
N VAL A 20 5.56 4.21 -38.28
CA VAL A 20 4.47 3.39 -37.72
C VAL A 20 4.99 2.51 -36.59
N ALA A 21 6.14 1.86 -36.76
CA ALA A 21 6.77 1.06 -35.71
C ALA A 21 7.10 1.92 -34.47
N GLY A 22 7.70 3.09 -34.67
CA GLY A 22 8.01 4.03 -33.59
C GLY A 22 6.77 4.52 -32.86
N PHE A 23 5.68 4.83 -33.58
CA PHE A 23 4.41 5.24 -33.00
C PHE A 23 3.78 4.14 -32.13
N LEU A 24 3.75 2.89 -32.63
CA LEU A 24 3.19 1.76 -31.89
C LEU A 24 4.01 1.43 -30.63
N ILE A 25 5.34 1.51 -30.73
CA ILE A 25 6.24 1.32 -29.58
C ILE A 25 6.02 2.41 -28.52
N MET A 26 5.87 3.67 -28.93
CA MET A 26 5.64 4.79 -28.01
C MET A 26 4.28 4.69 -27.30
N GLN A 27 3.23 4.21 -27.98
CA GLN A 27 1.94 3.93 -27.33
C GLN A 27 2.04 2.83 -26.26
N TYR A 28 2.81 1.77 -26.53
CA TYR A 28 3.02 0.71 -25.54
C TYR A 28 3.70 1.24 -24.28
N PHE A 29 4.79 2.00 -24.42
CA PHE A 29 5.53 2.56 -23.28
C PHE A 29 4.75 3.63 -22.50
N THR A 30 3.98 4.49 -23.19
CA THR A 30 3.15 5.51 -22.52
C THR A 30 2.01 4.89 -21.71
N SER A 31 1.51 3.72 -22.11
CA SER A 31 0.49 2.98 -21.35
C SER A 31 1.07 2.43 -20.03
N THR A 32 2.28 1.87 -20.06
CA THR A 32 2.96 1.36 -18.85
C THR A 32 3.35 2.49 -17.88
N ALA A 33 3.81 3.63 -18.40
CA ALA A 33 4.20 4.77 -17.58
C ALA A 33 3.01 5.31 -16.76
N LYS A 34 1.84 5.47 -17.39
CA LYS A 34 0.62 5.97 -16.72
C LYS A 34 0.14 5.03 -15.61
N THR A 35 0.33 3.72 -15.74
CA THR A 35 -0.06 2.76 -14.70
C THR A 35 0.87 2.82 -13.50
N VAL A 36 2.18 2.92 -13.72
CA VAL A 36 3.14 3.06 -12.60
C VAL A 36 2.95 4.39 -11.88
N GLU A 37 2.72 5.47 -12.62
CA GLU A 37 2.49 6.80 -12.06
C GLU A 37 1.21 6.83 -11.22
N LYS A 38 0.11 6.22 -11.68
CA LYS A 38 -1.12 6.06 -10.88
C LYS A 38 -0.91 5.22 -9.63
N LEU A 39 -0.16 4.12 -9.71
CA LEU A 39 0.13 3.27 -8.54
C LEU A 39 1.03 3.98 -7.52
N GLN A 40 1.98 4.79 -7.97
CA GLN A 40 2.79 5.62 -7.08
C GLN A 40 1.96 6.75 -6.45
N GLN A 41 1.06 7.36 -7.23
CA GLN A 41 0.23 8.47 -6.78
C GLN A 41 -0.87 8.03 -5.79
N GLU A 42 -1.44 6.84 -5.97
CA GLU A 42 -2.51 6.32 -5.10
C GLU A 42 -2.03 5.65 -3.80
N ARG A 43 -0.71 5.49 -3.60
CA ARG A 43 -0.06 4.76 -2.48
C ARG A 43 -0.92 3.59 -1.95
N PRO A 44 -1.36 2.64 -2.79
CA PRO A 44 -2.29 1.58 -2.39
C PRO A 44 -1.69 0.69 -1.29
N LEU A 45 -0.37 0.56 -1.25
CA LEU A 45 0.36 -0.20 -0.23
C LEU A 45 0.28 0.45 1.15
N ALA A 46 0.36 1.78 1.24
CA ALA A 46 0.31 2.48 2.53
C ALA A 46 -1.09 2.40 3.14
N ARG A 47 -2.12 2.61 2.32
CA ARG A 47 -3.53 2.46 2.73
C ARG A 47 -3.87 1.04 3.18
N THR A 48 -3.39 0.04 2.44
CA THR A 48 -3.63 -1.37 2.80
C THR A 48 -2.92 -1.77 4.09
N ARG A 49 -1.70 -1.28 4.33
CA ARG A 49 -1.01 -1.45 5.62
C ARG A 49 -1.76 -0.81 6.78
N LEU A 50 -2.20 0.44 6.62
CA LEU A 50 -2.97 1.13 7.66
C LEU A 50 -4.30 0.43 7.95
N ALA A 51 -5.00 -0.05 6.91
CA ALA A 51 -6.23 -0.83 7.09
C ALA A 51 -5.97 -2.16 7.83
N ALA A 52 -4.85 -2.84 7.54
CA ALA A 52 -4.45 -4.04 8.27
C ALA A 52 -4.13 -3.74 9.75
N ASP A 53 -3.53 -2.58 10.04
CA ASP A 53 -3.25 -2.14 11.40
C ASP A 53 -4.53 -1.83 12.17
N GLN A 54 -5.51 -1.20 11.51
CA GLN A 54 -6.84 -0.97 12.09
C GLN A 54 -7.57 -2.27 12.39
N ALA A 55 -7.48 -3.27 11.51
CA ALA A 55 -8.03 -4.60 11.76
C ALA A 55 -7.34 -5.29 12.96
N THR A 56 -6.02 -5.15 13.06
CA THR A 56 -5.25 -5.65 14.20
C THR A 56 -5.71 -4.96 15.49
N LEU A 57 -5.85 -3.64 15.50
CA LEU A 57 -6.36 -2.87 16.65
C LEU A 57 -7.76 -3.32 17.07
N ALA A 58 -8.65 -3.56 16.10
CA ALA A 58 -10.00 -4.05 16.37
C ALA A 58 -10.00 -5.42 17.07
N SER A 59 -9.07 -6.31 16.70
CA SER A 59 -8.89 -7.59 17.39
C SER A 59 -8.46 -7.41 18.85
N VAL A 60 -7.54 -6.49 19.13
CA VAL A 60 -7.12 -6.15 20.50
C VAL A 60 -8.28 -5.54 21.28
N GLN A 61 -9.09 -4.68 20.65
CA GLN A 61 -10.28 -4.10 21.27
C GLN A 61 -11.30 -5.16 21.68
N GLY A 62 -11.44 -6.23 20.88
CA GLY A 62 -12.25 -7.39 21.24
C GLY A 62 -11.76 -8.05 22.53
N LEU A 63 -10.45 -8.27 22.67
CA LEU A 63 -9.86 -8.87 23.88
C LEU A 63 -10.06 -8.01 25.11
N VAL A 64 -9.85 -6.70 24.99
CA VAL A 64 -10.06 -5.74 26.09
C VAL A 64 -11.53 -5.72 26.54
N ARG A 65 -12.48 -5.77 25.59
CA ARG A 65 -13.91 -5.85 25.90
C ARG A 65 -14.29 -7.18 26.56
N ASN A 66 -13.72 -8.29 26.11
CA ASN A 66 -13.94 -9.58 26.74
C ASN A 66 -13.41 -9.59 28.19
N TYR A 67 -12.21 -9.06 28.42
CA TYR A 67 -11.67 -8.90 29.77
C TYR A 67 -12.60 -8.07 30.66
N GLN A 68 -13.13 -6.95 30.15
CA GLN A 68 -14.10 -6.12 30.88
C GLN A 68 -15.37 -6.89 31.21
N ALA A 69 -15.90 -7.67 30.27
CA ALA A 69 -17.09 -8.49 30.50
C ALA A 69 -16.85 -9.60 31.54
N GLU A 70 -15.66 -10.19 31.58
CA GLU A 70 -15.30 -11.26 32.51
C GLU A 70 -14.94 -10.76 33.92
N LYS A 71 -14.23 -9.63 34.01
CA LYS A 71 -13.68 -9.11 35.27
C LYS A 71 -14.48 -7.95 35.85
N GLY A 72 -15.38 -7.35 35.08
CA GLY A 72 -16.13 -6.15 35.46
C GLY A 72 -15.27 -4.87 35.51
N GLN A 73 -14.01 -4.94 35.08
CA GLN A 73 -13.07 -3.82 35.08
C GLN A 73 -12.21 -3.84 33.82
N TRP A 74 -11.79 -2.66 33.37
CA TRP A 74 -10.83 -2.55 32.27
C TRP A 74 -9.43 -3.05 32.70
N PRO A 75 -8.60 -3.54 31.75
CA PRO A 75 -7.19 -3.78 32.01
C PRO A 75 -6.52 -2.52 32.62
N PRO A 76 -5.67 -2.67 33.65
CA PRO A 76 -5.12 -1.52 34.38
C PRO A 76 -4.12 -0.69 33.58
N ASP A 77 -3.41 -1.31 32.63
CA ASP A 77 -2.42 -0.64 31.79
C ASP A 77 -2.22 -1.38 30.45
N LYS A 78 -1.40 -0.79 29.58
CA LYS A 78 -1.06 -1.38 28.27
C LYS A 78 -0.34 -2.72 28.39
N ALA A 79 0.46 -2.94 29.45
CA ALA A 79 1.18 -4.19 29.65
C ALA A 79 0.21 -5.34 29.99
N ALA A 80 -0.83 -5.05 30.77
CA ALA A 80 -1.92 -5.99 31.03
C ALA A 80 -2.67 -6.34 29.74
N VAL A 81 -2.96 -5.37 28.87
CA VAL A 81 -3.53 -5.64 27.54
C VAL A 81 -2.61 -6.55 26.74
N LEU A 82 -1.31 -6.24 26.67
CA LEU A 82 -0.31 -7.06 25.97
C LEU A 82 -0.22 -8.50 26.53
N GLY A 83 -0.41 -8.66 27.84
CA GLY A 83 -0.47 -9.97 28.51
C GLY A 83 -1.70 -10.80 28.15
N LEU A 84 -2.76 -10.20 27.60
CA LEU A 84 -3.93 -10.92 27.08
C LEU A 84 -3.68 -11.52 25.70
N LEU A 85 -2.69 -11.04 24.96
CA LEU A 85 -2.39 -11.56 23.63
C LEU A 85 -1.46 -12.77 23.70
N VAL A 86 -1.69 -13.74 22.82
CA VAL A 86 -0.81 -14.91 22.64
C VAL A 86 0.57 -14.48 22.10
N SER A 87 0.63 -13.36 21.37
CA SER A 87 1.87 -12.78 20.87
C SER A 87 1.70 -11.28 20.67
N ALA A 88 2.81 -10.53 20.67
CA ALA A 88 2.79 -9.10 20.41
C ALA A 88 2.12 -8.80 19.04
N PRO A 89 1.21 -7.81 18.97
CA PRO A 89 0.55 -7.44 17.72
C PRO A 89 1.60 -6.92 16.72
N LYS A 90 1.51 -7.42 15.48
CA LYS A 90 2.43 -7.04 14.41
C LYS A 90 1.76 -6.05 13.47
N PHE A 91 2.06 -4.78 13.67
CA PHE A 91 1.63 -3.72 12.76
C PHE A 91 2.49 -3.72 11.49
N GLN A 92 1.85 -3.44 10.36
CA GLN A 92 2.42 -3.36 9.02
C GLN A 92 3.00 -1.98 8.73
N CYS A 93 2.48 -0.92 9.36
CA CYS A 93 3.09 0.40 9.29
C CYS A 93 4.40 0.42 10.10
N PRO A 94 5.55 0.83 9.51
CA PRO A 94 6.82 0.86 10.21
C PRO A 94 6.77 1.75 11.47
N GLY A 95 7.14 1.19 12.62
CA GLY A 95 7.15 1.92 13.89
C GLY A 95 5.76 2.22 14.45
N ASN A 96 4.71 1.63 13.90
CA ASN A 96 3.36 1.76 14.45
C ASN A 96 3.19 0.89 15.69
N ASP A 97 2.37 1.39 16.61
CA ASP A 97 2.02 0.77 17.87
C ASP A 97 0.62 1.24 18.25
N PHE A 98 0.09 0.78 19.39
CA PHE A 98 -1.18 1.24 19.93
C PHE A 98 -1.01 1.91 21.30
N ASN A 99 -1.83 2.91 21.55
CA ASN A 99 -2.04 3.52 22.86
C ASN A 99 -3.28 2.91 23.50
N TYR A 100 -3.26 2.80 24.83
CA TYR A 100 -4.36 2.26 25.61
C TYR A 100 -4.72 3.22 26.74
N GLU A 101 -6.01 3.51 26.90
CA GLU A 101 -6.57 4.37 27.95
C GLU A 101 -7.31 3.51 29.00
N PRO A 102 -6.75 3.34 30.22
CA PRO A 102 -7.31 2.44 31.23
C PRO A 102 -8.70 2.84 31.75
N VAL A 103 -9.03 4.14 31.75
CA VAL A 103 -10.32 4.61 32.30
C VAL A 103 -11.49 4.21 31.40
N THR A 104 -11.28 4.24 30.09
CA THR A 104 -12.34 4.02 29.09
C THR A 104 -12.21 2.70 28.34
N GLY A 105 -11.06 2.04 28.44
CA GLY A 105 -10.74 0.85 27.63
C GLY A 105 -10.49 1.17 26.15
N ALA A 106 -10.27 2.44 25.81
CA ALA A 106 -10.07 2.88 24.43
C ALA A 106 -8.67 2.50 23.92
N LEU A 107 -8.62 2.06 22.67
CA LEU A 107 -7.39 1.76 21.95
C LEU A 107 -7.30 2.65 20.71
N ASN A 108 -6.11 3.19 20.46
CA ASN A 108 -5.83 4.02 19.27
C ASN A 108 -4.47 3.65 18.68
N LEU A 109 -4.34 3.67 17.36
CA LEU A 109 -3.02 3.54 16.72
C LEU A 109 -2.19 4.81 16.94
N THR A 110 -0.88 4.66 17.06
CA THR A 110 0.07 5.78 17.10
C THR A 110 0.21 6.45 15.73
N ILE A 111 0.11 5.68 14.66
CA ILE A 111 0.08 6.16 13.27
C ILE A 111 -1.32 5.88 12.70
N THR A 112 -2.04 6.95 12.39
CA THR A 112 -3.40 6.92 11.83
C THR A 112 -3.49 7.51 10.42
N ASP A 113 -2.37 7.96 9.86
CA ASP A 113 -2.27 8.62 8.56
C ASP A 113 -1.55 7.70 7.57
N ASP A 114 -2.14 7.49 6.40
CA ASP A 114 -1.59 6.66 5.34
C ASP A 114 -0.33 7.26 4.72
N SER A 115 -0.12 8.58 4.80
CA SER A 115 1.10 9.23 4.31
C SER A 115 2.34 8.93 5.15
N ARG A 116 2.13 8.54 6.43
CA ARG A 116 3.15 8.15 7.41
C ARG A 116 3.39 6.63 7.45
N CYS A 117 2.69 5.90 6.59
CA CYS A 117 2.81 4.48 6.31
C CYS A 117 3.23 4.27 4.83
#